data_AF-R7FKR4-F1
#
_entry.id   AF-R7FKR4-F1
#
_cell.length_a   1.000
_cell.length_b   1.000
_cell.length_c   1.000
_cell.angle_alpha   90.00
_cell.angle_beta   90.00
_cell.angle_gamma   90.00
#
_symmetry.space_group_name_H-M   'P 1'
#
loop_
_entity.id
_entity.type
_entity.pdbx_description
1 polymer ?
#
loop_
_entity_poly.entity_id
_entity_poly.type
_entity_poly.pdbx_seq_one_letter_code
_entity_poly.pdbx_strand_id
1 'polypeptide(L)'
;MKKKLIITLTIIVIILIIIMCIIINNKKSNENNEKTDSTVIYDKDGKIIYDISRKNEITDVIKDTVIQGIVELNHNGYIYIFNGQHFGEFGLEMEEYTRAIFKDNNQTCIDYLTLQKYDTSYIQEGDILICSGDLSKKGYSMGDNDFDTKDNAIIVLKSNVYNQMKKDALIGKRAYSSIVTVDDEYVESGYVYLKYSLEDDTHSDTGYNFPFAVKAYIEDDTKVIGDLKKGKRVKVTYKDENADFDNMKLQSIEVIEN
;
A
#
# COMPACT_ATOMS: atom_id res chain seq x y z
N MET A 1 -16.67 2.07 -74.63
CA MET A 1 -17.05 1.44 -73.34
C MET A 1 -15.96 0.54 -72.76
N LYS A 2 -15.29 -0.33 -73.54
CA LYS A 2 -14.24 -1.24 -73.04
C LYS A 2 -13.06 -0.55 -72.31
N LYS A 3 -12.52 0.56 -72.83
CA LYS A 3 -11.41 1.29 -72.18
C LYS A 3 -11.78 1.92 -70.83
N LYS A 4 -13.00 2.49 -70.71
CA LYS A 4 -13.49 3.04 -69.42
C LYS A 4 -13.70 1.93 -68.40
N LEU A 5 -14.23 0.78 -68.81
CA LEU A 5 -14.45 -0.37 -67.94
C LEU A 5 -13.13 -0.98 -67.44
N ILE A 6 -12.10 -1.05 -68.29
CA ILE A 6 -10.75 -1.48 -67.90
C ILE A 6 -10.15 -0.52 -66.87
N ILE A 7 -10.24 0.80 -67.10
CA ILE A 7 -9.72 1.82 -66.16
C ILE A 7 -10.41 1.70 -64.79
N THR A 8 -11.74 1.53 -64.77
CA THR A 8 -12.49 1.33 -63.52
C THR A 8 -12.06 0.05 -62.79
N LEU A 9 -11.84 -1.06 -63.51
CA LEU A 9 -11.38 -2.30 -62.89
C LEU A 9 -9.98 -2.16 -62.29
N THR A 10 -9.07 -1.48 -62.97
CA THR A 10 -7.71 -1.25 -62.48
C THR A 10 -7.70 -0.42 -61.20
N ILE A 11 -8.55 0.60 -61.10
CA ILE A 11 -8.67 1.43 -59.89
C ILE A 11 -9.18 0.61 -58.69
N ILE A 12 -10.17 -0.26 -58.91
CA ILE A 12 -10.72 -1.13 -57.84
C ILE A 12 -9.63 -2.09 -57.32
N VAL A 13 -8.83 -2.67 -58.22
CA VAL A 13 -7.73 -3.57 -57.83
C VAL A 13 -6.67 -2.83 -57.01
N ILE A 14 -6.32 -1.60 -57.39
CA ILE A 14 -5.36 -0.77 -56.63
C ILE A 14 -5.88 -0.47 -55.23
N ILE A 15 -7.16 -0.13 -55.08
CA ILE A 15 -7.79 0.14 -53.77
C ILE A 15 -7.73 -1.11 -52.87
N LEU A 16 -8.01 -2.30 -53.43
CA LEU A 16 -7.95 -3.56 -52.68
C LEU A 16 -6.52 -3.87 -52.20
N ILE A 17 -5.51 -3.60 -53.03
CA ILE A 17 -4.09 -3.76 -52.64
C ILE A 17 -3.73 -2.80 -51.49
N ILE A 18 -4.18 -1.54 -51.56
CA ILE A 18 -3.93 -0.55 -50.50
C ILE A 18 -4.57 -0.99 -49.17
N ILE A 19 -5.84 -1.45 -49.20
CA ILE A 19 -6.52 -1.96 -48.00
C ILE A 19 -5.79 -3.18 -47.43
N MET A 20 -5.34 -4.10 -48.29
CA MET A 20 -4.60 -5.29 -47.86
C MET A 20 -3.25 -4.92 -47.22
N CYS A 21 -2.53 -3.94 -47.78
CA CYS A 21 -1.30 -3.42 -47.19
C CYS A 21 -1.53 -2.75 -45.83
N ILE A 22 -2.64 -2.00 -45.65
CA ILE A 22 -3.00 -1.39 -44.36
C ILE A 22 -3.31 -2.49 -43.32
N ILE A 23 -4.05 -3.54 -43.70
CA ILE A 23 -4.36 -4.66 -42.80
C ILE A 23 -3.08 -5.41 -42.40
N ILE A 24 -2.17 -5.69 -43.34
CA ILE A 24 -0.91 -6.38 -43.06
C ILE A 24 0.01 -5.54 -42.16
N ASN A 25 0.12 -4.23 -42.41
CA ASN A 25 0.93 -3.34 -41.58
C ASN A 25 0.33 -3.15 -40.17
N ASN A 26 -0.99 -3.05 -40.04
CA ASN A 26 -1.64 -2.99 -38.73
C ASN A 26 -1.52 -4.31 -37.96
N LYS A 27 -1.49 -5.46 -38.64
CA LYS A 27 -1.27 -6.76 -37.97
C LYS A 27 0.14 -6.88 -37.39
N LYS A 28 1.15 -6.26 -38.02
CA LYS A 28 2.54 -6.25 -37.54
C LYS A 28 2.79 -5.33 -36.33
N SER A 29 1.86 -4.44 -36.02
CA SER A 29 1.99 -3.48 -34.90
C SER A 29 1.38 -3.98 -33.58
N ASN A 30 0.65 -5.10 -33.58
CA ASN A 30 -0.02 -5.62 -32.37
C ASN A 30 0.59 -6.93 -31.84
N GLU A 31 1.65 -7.43 -32.46
CA GLU A 31 2.54 -8.37 -31.77
C GLU A 31 3.51 -7.53 -30.94
N ASN A 32 3.00 -7.02 -29.82
CA ASN A 32 3.85 -6.84 -28.65
C ASN A 32 4.40 -8.22 -28.33
N ASN A 33 5.53 -8.57 -28.93
CA ASN A 33 6.47 -9.50 -28.35
C ASN A 33 6.97 -8.84 -27.06
N GLU A 34 6.12 -8.80 -26.03
CA GLU A 34 6.60 -8.83 -24.67
C GLU A 34 7.43 -10.11 -24.59
N LYS A 35 8.73 -9.96 -24.78
CA LYS A 35 9.68 -10.87 -24.14
C LYS A 35 9.24 -10.84 -22.68
N THR A 36 8.58 -11.91 -22.27
CA THR A 36 8.41 -12.24 -20.87
C THR A 36 9.82 -12.47 -20.38
N ASP A 37 10.47 -11.41 -19.91
CA ASP A 37 11.72 -11.50 -19.18
C ASP A 37 11.42 -12.46 -18.03
N SER A 38 11.89 -13.70 -18.15
CA SER A 38 11.64 -14.76 -17.18
C SER A 38 12.63 -14.58 -16.03
N THR A 39 12.46 -13.46 -15.32
CA THR A 39 13.25 -13.18 -14.12
C THR A 39 12.72 -14.07 -13.02
N VAL A 40 13.51 -15.09 -12.68
CA VAL A 40 13.27 -15.97 -11.54
C VAL A 40 14.36 -15.70 -10.50
N ILE A 41 13.95 -15.37 -9.27
CA ILE A 41 14.84 -15.13 -8.13
C ILE A 41 14.62 -16.24 -7.11
N TYR A 42 15.71 -16.74 -6.58
CA TYR A 42 15.74 -17.80 -5.57
C TYR A 42 16.28 -17.24 -4.25
N ASP A 43 15.78 -17.76 -3.12
CA ASP A 43 16.41 -17.53 -1.83
C ASP A 43 17.71 -18.36 -1.67
N LYS A 44 18.37 -18.17 -0.52
CA LYS A 44 19.60 -18.88 -0.16
C LYS A 44 19.45 -20.41 -0.12
N ASP A 45 18.23 -20.91 0.04
CA ASP A 45 17.91 -22.33 0.14
C ASP A 45 17.44 -22.91 -1.21
N GLY A 46 17.46 -22.11 -2.27
CA GLY A 46 17.08 -22.50 -3.63
C GLY A 46 15.58 -22.51 -3.89
N LYS A 47 14.76 -21.91 -3.01
CA LYS A 47 13.31 -21.76 -3.22
C LYS A 47 13.04 -20.50 -4.04
N ILE A 48 12.13 -20.61 -5.01
CA ILE A 48 11.68 -19.46 -5.81
C ILE A 48 10.97 -18.46 -4.89
N ILE A 49 11.45 -17.22 -4.88
CA ILE A 49 10.84 -16.09 -4.16
C ILE A 49 10.27 -15.03 -5.11
N TYR A 50 10.63 -15.08 -6.39
CA TYR A 50 10.05 -14.24 -7.43
C TYR A 50 10.12 -14.96 -8.77
N ASP A 51 9.02 -14.96 -9.50
CA ASP A 51 8.92 -15.43 -10.88
C ASP A 51 7.80 -14.63 -11.56
N ILE A 52 8.19 -13.65 -12.36
CA ILE A 52 7.24 -12.75 -13.04
C ILE A 52 6.31 -13.51 -14.01
N SER A 53 6.72 -14.68 -14.52
CA SER A 53 5.86 -15.52 -15.37
C SER A 53 4.71 -16.15 -14.57
N ARG A 54 4.87 -16.28 -13.26
CA ARG A 54 3.91 -16.84 -12.30
C ARG A 54 3.30 -15.76 -11.39
N LYS A 55 3.42 -14.49 -11.76
CA LYS A 55 2.97 -13.35 -10.93
C LYS A 55 1.50 -13.40 -10.49
N ASN A 56 0.64 -14.00 -11.30
CA ASN A 56 -0.80 -14.12 -11.03
C ASN A 56 -1.17 -15.43 -10.32
N GLU A 57 -0.20 -16.27 -9.98
CA GLU A 57 -0.47 -17.55 -9.31
C GLU A 57 -0.80 -17.32 -7.83
N ILE A 58 -1.99 -17.78 -7.44
CA ILE A 58 -2.44 -17.78 -6.05
C ILE A 58 -1.79 -18.97 -5.34
N THR A 59 -1.08 -18.68 -4.25
CA THR A 59 -0.35 -19.68 -3.47
C THR A 59 -1.02 -20.02 -2.15
N ASP A 60 -1.87 -19.12 -1.65
CA ASP A 60 -2.58 -19.27 -0.39
C ASP A 60 -3.88 -18.45 -0.44
N VAL A 61 -4.93 -18.91 0.25
CA VAL A 61 -6.21 -18.21 0.36
C VAL A 61 -6.64 -18.25 1.82
N ILE A 62 -6.70 -17.08 2.45
CA ILE A 62 -7.22 -16.92 3.80
C ILE A 62 -8.68 -16.50 3.69
N LYS A 63 -9.58 -17.34 4.16
CA LYS A 63 -11.02 -17.08 4.10
C LYS A 63 -11.52 -16.31 5.31
N ASP A 64 -12.54 -15.49 5.09
CA ASP A 64 -13.30 -14.76 6.11
C ASP A 64 -12.40 -14.02 7.12
N THR A 65 -11.34 -13.39 6.59
CA THR A 65 -10.38 -12.62 7.35
C THR A 65 -10.74 -11.14 7.37
N VAL A 66 -10.23 -10.44 8.39
CA VAL A 66 -10.21 -8.98 8.43
C VAL A 66 -8.81 -8.50 8.04
N ILE A 67 -8.74 -7.52 7.17
CA ILE A 67 -7.50 -6.83 6.83
C ILE A 67 -7.66 -5.34 7.06
N GLN A 68 -6.55 -4.66 7.31
CA GLN A 68 -6.47 -3.21 7.37
C GLN A 68 -5.37 -2.70 6.45
N GLY A 69 -5.49 -1.50 5.90
CA GLY A 69 -4.45 -0.91 5.07
C GLY A 69 -4.75 0.53 4.68
N ILE A 70 -3.72 1.24 4.22
CA ILE A 70 -3.82 2.65 3.82
C ILE A 70 -4.14 2.73 2.33
N VAL A 71 -5.14 3.51 1.95
CA VAL A 71 -5.51 3.72 0.54
C VAL A 71 -4.39 4.47 -0.19
N GLU A 72 -3.77 3.81 -1.16
CA GLU A 72 -2.80 4.44 -2.06
C GLU A 72 -3.48 5.06 -3.27
N LEU A 73 -4.49 4.35 -3.81
CA LEU A 73 -5.11 4.72 -5.07
C LEU A 73 -6.53 4.15 -5.14
N ASN A 74 -7.45 4.96 -5.64
CA ASN A 74 -8.75 4.49 -6.13
C ASN A 74 -8.84 4.79 -7.62
N HIS A 75 -8.73 3.77 -8.48
CA HIS A 75 -8.66 3.95 -9.91
C HIS A 75 -9.26 2.78 -10.69
N ASN A 76 -9.98 3.09 -11.78
CA ASN A 76 -10.60 2.12 -12.69
C ASN A 76 -11.49 1.06 -12.01
N GLY A 77 -12.18 1.44 -10.94
CA GLY A 77 -13.06 0.53 -10.19
C GLY A 77 -12.30 -0.46 -9.29
N TYR A 78 -11.07 -0.15 -8.93
CA TYR A 78 -10.27 -0.89 -7.95
C TYR A 78 -9.71 0.05 -6.89
N ILE A 79 -9.66 -0.45 -5.67
CA ILE A 79 -9.05 0.22 -4.53
C ILE A 79 -7.78 -0.54 -4.17
N TYR A 80 -6.68 0.20 -4.10
CA TYR A 80 -5.35 -0.29 -3.76
C TYR A 80 -5.04 0.15 -2.33
N ILE A 81 -4.76 -0.82 -1.46
CA ILE A 81 -4.30 -0.56 -0.10
C ILE A 81 -2.86 -1.03 0.07
N PHE A 82 -2.06 -0.21 0.74
CA PHE A 82 -0.66 -0.47 1.06
C PHE A 82 -0.51 -0.95 2.51
N ASN A 83 0.51 -1.79 2.71
CA ASN A 83 0.86 -2.36 4.00
C ASN A 83 1.84 -1.49 4.81
N GLY A 84 1.95 -0.18 4.58
CA GLY A 84 3.02 0.59 5.21
C GLY A 84 2.91 2.09 5.05
N GLN A 85 4.04 2.76 5.20
CA GLN A 85 4.17 4.20 5.05
C GLN A 85 5.35 4.56 4.15
N HIS A 86 5.21 5.64 3.40
CA HIS A 86 6.28 6.20 2.58
C HIS A 86 7.08 7.25 3.36
N PHE A 87 8.39 7.26 3.15
CA PHE A 87 9.36 8.23 3.65
C PHE A 87 10.25 8.68 2.47
N GLY A 88 9.73 9.59 1.65
CA GLY A 88 10.37 9.97 0.39
C GLY A 88 10.30 8.83 -0.63
N GLU A 89 11.46 8.37 -1.13
CA GLU A 89 11.57 7.27 -2.10
C GLU A 89 11.49 5.87 -1.45
N PHE A 90 11.53 5.80 -0.12
CA PHE A 90 11.54 4.54 0.62
C PHE A 90 10.19 4.28 1.27
N GLY A 91 9.78 3.02 1.33
CA GLY A 91 8.62 2.56 2.09
C GLY A 91 9.07 1.77 3.32
N LEU A 92 8.35 1.94 4.44
CA LEU A 92 8.45 1.09 5.61
C LEU A 92 7.17 0.26 5.70
N GLU A 93 7.32 -1.05 5.52
CA GLU A 93 6.21 -1.99 5.67
C GLU A 93 5.87 -2.22 7.15
N MET A 94 4.59 -2.34 7.45
CA MET A 94 4.04 -2.57 8.77
C MET A 94 3.22 -3.85 8.77
N GLU A 95 3.57 -4.78 9.66
CA GLU A 95 2.97 -6.12 9.72
C GLU A 95 1.46 -6.08 10.00
N GLU A 96 0.98 -5.05 10.67
CA GLU A 96 -0.43 -4.88 11.01
C GLU A 96 -1.29 -4.50 9.79
N TYR A 97 -0.68 -3.95 8.73
CA TYR A 97 -1.38 -3.62 7.50
C TYR A 97 -1.16 -4.69 6.42
N THR A 98 -2.12 -4.80 5.51
CA THR A 98 -2.10 -5.75 4.39
C THR A 98 -2.12 -5.00 3.07
N ARG A 99 -1.19 -5.38 2.20
CA ARG A 99 -1.12 -4.90 0.82
C ARG A 99 -2.10 -5.74 0.00
N ALA A 100 -3.10 -5.10 -0.56
CA ALA A 100 -4.11 -5.78 -1.35
C ALA A 100 -4.80 -4.84 -2.35
N ILE A 101 -5.41 -5.45 -3.35
CA ILE A 101 -6.30 -4.79 -4.30
C ILE A 101 -7.65 -5.48 -4.19
N PHE A 102 -8.72 -4.70 -4.18
CA PHE A 102 -10.07 -5.22 -4.33
C PHE A 102 -10.87 -4.37 -5.29
N LYS A 103 -11.88 -5.01 -5.89
CA LYS A 103 -12.80 -4.33 -6.78
C LYS A 103 -13.74 -3.44 -5.98
N ASP A 104 -13.94 -2.23 -6.47
CA ASP A 104 -15.01 -1.36 -6.00
C ASP A 104 -16.33 -1.83 -6.61
N ASN A 105 -17.18 -2.47 -5.79
CA ASN A 105 -18.52 -2.91 -6.17
C ASN A 105 -19.59 -1.88 -5.76
N ASN A 106 -19.21 -0.64 -5.41
CA ASN A 106 -20.10 0.36 -4.80
C ASN A 106 -20.79 -0.16 -3.54
N GLN A 107 -20.11 -1.00 -2.75
CA GLN A 107 -20.63 -1.50 -1.48
C GLN A 107 -20.74 -0.39 -0.42
N THR A 108 -21.44 -0.68 0.67
CA THR A 108 -21.60 0.28 1.78
C THR A 108 -20.26 0.54 2.48
N CYS A 109 -19.96 1.80 2.71
CA CYS A 109 -18.89 2.25 3.60
C CYS A 109 -19.49 2.73 4.92
N ILE A 110 -18.76 2.54 6.01
CA ILE A 110 -19.13 3.01 7.35
C ILE A 110 -17.99 3.90 7.83
N ASP A 111 -18.28 5.17 8.10
CA ASP A 111 -17.30 6.06 8.71
C ASP A 111 -16.98 5.57 10.13
N TYR A 112 -15.68 5.39 10.40
CA TYR A 112 -15.22 4.81 11.64
C TYR A 112 -15.64 5.64 12.85
N LEU A 113 -15.64 6.98 12.81
CA LEU A 113 -15.95 7.77 14.00
C LEU A 113 -17.45 7.90 14.26
N THR A 114 -18.20 8.18 13.20
CA THR A 114 -19.61 8.58 13.29
C THR A 114 -20.58 7.43 13.08
N LEU A 115 -20.09 6.29 12.58
CA LEU A 115 -20.89 5.13 12.14
C LEU A 115 -21.89 5.45 11.03
N GLN A 116 -21.77 6.62 10.40
CA GLN A 116 -22.61 6.99 9.27
C GLN A 116 -22.26 6.14 8.06
N LYS A 117 -23.29 5.82 7.27
CA LYS A 117 -23.15 4.99 6.08
C LYS A 117 -23.03 5.86 4.83
N TYR A 118 -22.10 5.49 3.97
CA TYR A 118 -21.85 6.10 2.68
C TYR A 118 -21.67 5.01 1.62
N ASP A 119 -21.47 5.41 0.37
CA ASP A 119 -20.94 4.53 -0.67
C ASP A 119 -19.40 4.67 -0.78
N THR A 120 -18.79 3.95 -1.70
CA THR A 120 -17.33 3.92 -1.91
C THR A 120 -16.75 5.22 -2.45
N SER A 121 -17.57 6.18 -2.92
CA SER A 121 -17.07 7.53 -3.28
C SER A 121 -16.60 8.33 -2.06
N TYR A 122 -16.93 7.86 -0.85
CA TYR A 122 -16.44 8.42 0.41
C TYR A 122 -14.95 8.14 0.69
N ILE A 123 -14.40 7.09 0.05
CA ILE A 123 -13.02 6.65 0.23
C ILE A 123 -12.07 7.56 -0.56
N GLN A 124 -11.01 8.01 0.10
CA GLN A 124 -9.98 8.88 -0.47
C GLN A 124 -8.58 8.32 -0.16
N GLU A 125 -7.60 8.77 -0.93
CA GLU A 125 -6.18 8.46 -0.68
C GLU A 125 -5.77 8.87 0.74
N GLY A 126 -4.98 8.01 1.38
CA GLY A 126 -4.52 8.16 2.76
C GLY A 126 -5.53 7.74 3.84
N ASP A 127 -6.78 7.39 3.50
CA ASP A 127 -7.71 6.79 4.45
C ASP A 127 -7.21 5.40 4.88
N ILE A 128 -7.55 4.98 6.09
CA ILE A 128 -7.36 3.58 6.51
C ILE A 128 -8.67 2.83 6.28
N LEU A 129 -8.58 1.70 5.59
CA LEU A 129 -9.70 0.79 5.41
C LEU A 129 -9.56 -0.40 6.34
N ILE A 130 -10.70 -0.88 6.85
CA ILE A 130 -10.82 -2.17 7.53
C ILE A 130 -11.87 -2.96 6.78
N CYS A 131 -11.44 -4.07 6.18
CA CYS A 131 -12.23 -4.84 5.23
C CYS A 131 -12.34 -6.29 5.71
N SER A 132 -13.51 -6.89 5.57
CA SER A 132 -13.74 -8.32 5.85
C SER A 132 -14.00 -9.08 4.56
N GLY A 133 -13.42 -10.27 4.40
CA GLY A 133 -13.49 -11.00 3.13
C GLY A 133 -12.46 -12.12 2.97
N ASP A 134 -12.18 -12.52 1.74
CA ASP A 134 -11.17 -13.53 1.41
C ASP A 134 -9.91 -12.88 0.83
N LEU A 135 -8.74 -13.20 1.38
CA LEU A 135 -7.44 -12.73 0.93
C LEU A 135 -6.71 -13.82 0.13
N SER A 136 -6.49 -13.59 -1.16
CA SER A 136 -5.74 -14.48 -2.05
C SER A 136 -4.31 -13.96 -2.21
N LYS A 137 -3.33 -14.74 -1.72
CA LYS A 137 -1.92 -14.35 -1.74
C LYS A 137 -1.22 -14.75 -3.04
N LYS A 138 -0.56 -13.79 -3.67
CA LYS A 138 0.30 -14.01 -4.84
C LYS A 138 1.71 -14.33 -4.34
N GLY A 139 2.19 -15.55 -4.59
CA GLY A 139 3.42 -16.04 -3.93
C GLY A 139 4.72 -15.88 -4.72
N TYR A 140 4.65 -15.42 -5.97
CA TYR A 140 5.81 -15.34 -6.86
C TYR A 140 6.01 -13.96 -7.47
N SER A 141 5.45 -12.92 -6.86
CA SER A 141 5.71 -11.53 -7.26
C SER A 141 5.69 -10.62 -6.04
N MET A 142 6.29 -9.44 -6.19
CA MET A 142 6.08 -8.31 -5.26
C MET A 142 4.74 -7.59 -5.52
N GLY A 143 3.84 -8.21 -6.28
CA GLY A 143 2.55 -7.64 -6.62
C GLY A 143 1.56 -7.73 -5.47
N ASP A 144 0.49 -6.95 -5.56
CA ASP A 144 -0.51 -6.87 -4.51
C ASP A 144 -1.39 -8.13 -4.45
N ASN A 145 -1.77 -8.53 -3.24
CA ASN A 145 -2.71 -9.63 -3.02
C ASN A 145 -4.09 -9.25 -3.57
N ASP A 146 -4.88 -10.24 -3.99
CA ASP A 146 -6.27 -9.99 -4.36
C ASP A 146 -7.14 -10.17 -3.13
N PHE A 147 -8.03 -9.22 -2.87
CA PHE A 147 -8.99 -9.30 -1.78
C PHE A 147 -10.41 -9.26 -2.33
N ASP A 148 -11.23 -10.23 -1.92
CA ASP A 148 -12.66 -10.27 -2.21
C ASP A 148 -13.42 -9.88 -0.96
N THR A 149 -14.00 -8.68 -0.96
CA THR A 149 -14.80 -8.17 0.18
C THR A 149 -16.10 -8.94 0.37
N LYS A 150 -16.53 -9.79 -0.57
CA LYS A 150 -17.84 -10.47 -0.56
C LYS A 150 -19.01 -9.50 -0.38
N ASP A 151 -18.88 -8.29 -0.92
CA ASP A 151 -19.82 -7.18 -0.75
C ASP A 151 -20.09 -6.79 0.72
N ASN A 152 -19.20 -7.18 1.65
CA ASN A 152 -19.23 -6.74 3.03
C ASN A 152 -18.99 -5.22 3.11
N ALA A 153 -19.53 -4.61 4.18
CA ALA A 153 -19.29 -3.20 4.43
C ALA A 153 -17.81 -2.92 4.72
N ILE A 154 -17.31 -1.80 4.21
CA ILE A 154 -15.94 -1.31 4.47
C ILE A 154 -16.00 -0.28 5.59
N ILE A 155 -15.18 -0.43 6.63
CA ILE A 155 -15.02 0.60 7.64
C ILE A 155 -13.91 1.54 7.19
N VAL A 156 -14.15 2.85 7.25
CA VAL A 156 -13.25 3.88 6.74
C VAL A 156 -12.85 4.82 7.88
N LEU A 157 -11.57 4.83 8.24
CA LEU A 157 -10.98 5.85 9.10
C LEU A 157 -10.35 6.94 8.22
N LYS A 158 -10.88 8.16 8.31
CA LYS A 158 -10.45 9.28 7.47
C LYS A 158 -9.00 9.69 7.74
N SER A 159 -8.27 9.99 6.68
CA SER A 159 -6.85 10.36 6.73
C SER A 159 -6.55 11.54 7.65
N ASN A 160 -7.39 12.58 7.65
CA ASN A 160 -7.26 13.74 8.53
C ASN A 160 -7.44 13.38 10.02
N VAL A 161 -8.38 12.49 10.33
CA VAL A 161 -8.59 11.96 11.69
C VAL A 161 -7.37 11.16 12.11
N TYR A 162 -6.92 10.23 11.28
CA TYR A 162 -5.74 9.42 11.55
C TYR A 162 -4.49 10.28 11.76
N ASN A 163 -4.28 11.31 10.93
CA ASN A 163 -3.20 12.27 11.11
C ASN A 163 -3.28 13.02 12.44
N GLN A 164 -4.49 13.36 12.91
CA GLN A 164 -4.66 13.95 14.22
C GLN A 164 -4.33 12.96 15.35
N MET A 165 -4.76 11.70 15.23
CA MET A 165 -4.43 10.64 16.20
C MET A 165 -2.91 10.46 16.33
N LYS A 166 -2.18 10.47 15.21
CA LYS A 166 -0.71 10.41 15.20
C LYS A 166 -0.10 11.61 15.95
N LYS A 167 -0.58 12.84 15.69
CA LYS A 167 -0.11 14.05 16.41
C LYS A 167 -0.38 13.96 17.91
N ASP A 168 -1.59 13.56 18.28
CA ASP A 168 -1.97 13.43 19.69
C ASP A 168 -1.12 12.40 20.43
N ALA A 169 -0.68 11.33 19.74
CA ALA A 169 0.21 10.32 20.29
C ALA A 169 1.62 10.86 20.57
N LEU A 170 2.19 11.65 19.66
CA LEU A 170 3.51 12.25 19.83
C LEU A 170 3.59 13.19 21.03
N ILE A 171 2.49 13.90 21.32
CA ILE A 171 2.40 14.89 22.41
C ILE A 171 1.75 14.34 23.69
N GLY A 172 1.52 13.02 23.75
CA GLY A 172 0.96 12.35 24.92
C GLY A 172 -0.46 12.75 25.29
N LYS A 173 -1.28 13.19 24.31
CA LYS A 173 -2.69 13.59 24.51
C LYS A 173 -3.71 12.47 24.23
N ARG A 174 -3.26 11.27 23.87
CA ARG A 174 -4.13 10.11 23.70
C ARG A 174 -4.61 9.57 25.04
N ALA A 175 -5.80 8.99 25.05
CA ALA A 175 -6.37 8.33 26.22
C ALA A 175 -5.50 7.13 26.67
N TYR A 176 -5.02 6.35 25.69
CA TYR A 176 -4.06 5.27 25.90
C TYR A 176 -2.66 5.72 25.49
N SER A 177 -1.68 5.42 26.35
CA SER A 177 -0.28 5.67 26.02
C SER A 177 0.16 4.74 24.90
N SER A 178 0.71 5.32 23.83
CA SER A 178 1.25 4.53 22.72
C SER A 178 2.49 3.77 23.16
N ILE A 179 2.54 2.49 22.81
CA ILE A 179 3.77 1.71 22.91
C ILE A 179 4.66 2.13 21.74
N VAL A 180 5.87 2.60 22.04
CA VAL A 180 6.86 2.98 21.03
C VAL A 180 7.95 1.92 20.98
N THR A 181 8.28 1.46 19.78
CA THR A 181 9.33 0.46 19.53
C THR A 181 10.27 0.92 18.43
N VAL A 182 11.53 0.49 18.50
CA VAL A 182 12.47 0.60 17.37
C VAL A 182 12.04 -0.39 16.31
N ASP A 183 11.72 0.09 15.11
CA ASP A 183 11.29 -0.78 13.99
C ASP A 183 12.46 -1.12 13.06
N ASP A 184 13.31 -0.15 12.79
CA ASP A 184 14.59 -0.35 12.10
C ASP A 184 15.56 0.76 12.51
N GLU A 185 16.86 0.45 12.53
CA GLU A 185 17.89 1.33 13.05
C GLU A 185 18.96 1.65 12.00
N TYR A 186 19.15 2.96 11.76
CA TYR A 186 20.19 3.48 10.88
C TYR A 186 21.05 4.48 11.65
N VAL A 187 21.47 4.09 12.86
CA VAL A 187 22.17 4.97 13.82
C VAL A 187 23.42 5.60 13.18
N GLU A 188 24.17 4.83 12.39
CA GLU A 188 25.35 5.32 11.64
C GLU A 188 24.98 6.39 10.58
N SER A 189 23.75 6.36 10.08
CA SER A 189 23.19 7.37 9.17
C SER A 189 22.42 8.48 9.88
N GLY A 190 22.43 8.49 11.23
CA GLY A 190 21.84 9.56 12.05
C GLY A 190 20.32 9.51 12.20
N TYR A 191 19.67 8.36 11.97
CA TYR A 191 18.22 8.23 12.20
C TYR A 191 17.79 6.82 12.63
N VAL A 192 16.58 6.75 13.17
CA VAL A 192 15.91 5.51 13.59
C VAL A 192 14.44 5.58 13.18
N TYR A 193 13.87 4.46 12.75
CA TYR A 193 12.43 4.34 12.56
C TYR A 193 11.77 3.87 13.86
N LEU A 194 10.82 4.67 14.34
CA LEU A 194 10.08 4.40 15.57
C LEU A 194 8.65 4.03 15.22
N LYS A 195 8.22 2.81 15.55
CA LYS A 195 6.83 2.37 15.42
C LYS A 195 6.05 2.68 16.69
N TYR A 196 4.97 3.42 16.53
CA TYR A 196 3.95 3.73 17.51
C TYR A 196 2.76 2.80 17.32
N SER A 197 2.36 2.10 18.38
CA SER A 197 1.09 1.38 18.43
C SER A 197 -0.02 2.32 18.89
N LEU A 198 -1.09 2.43 18.11
CA LEU A 198 -2.26 3.23 18.45
C LEU A 198 -3.46 2.33 18.71
N GLU A 199 -3.59 1.89 19.96
CA GLU A 199 -4.84 1.28 20.41
C GLU A 199 -5.95 2.34 20.39
N ASP A 200 -7.08 1.97 19.81
CA ASP A 200 -8.26 2.80 19.71
C ASP A 200 -9.51 1.96 19.96
N ASP A 201 -10.22 2.30 21.04
CA ASP A 201 -11.44 1.64 21.51
C ASP A 201 -12.67 2.52 21.30
N THR A 202 -12.60 3.50 20.37
CA THR A 202 -13.72 4.41 20.06
C THR A 202 -15.03 3.65 19.91
N HIS A 203 -14.96 2.44 19.37
CA HIS A 203 -16.01 1.42 19.48
C HIS A 203 -15.49 0.27 20.33
N SER A 204 -16.07 0.14 21.53
CA SER A 204 -15.70 -0.84 22.57
C SER A 204 -15.68 -2.29 22.11
N ASP A 205 -16.35 -2.57 20.98
CA ASP A 205 -16.61 -3.91 20.50
C ASP A 205 -15.59 -4.37 19.44
N THR A 206 -14.72 -3.46 18.95
CA THR A 206 -13.79 -3.76 17.84
C THR A 206 -12.31 -3.52 18.14
N GLY A 207 -11.97 -2.68 19.12
CA GLY A 207 -10.59 -2.46 19.60
C GLY A 207 -9.50 -2.54 18.53
N TYR A 208 -9.45 -1.56 17.63
CA TYR A 208 -8.48 -1.57 16.52
C TYR A 208 -7.13 -1.02 16.95
N ASN A 209 -6.08 -1.45 16.26
CA ASN A 209 -4.74 -0.89 16.39
C ASN A 209 -4.32 -0.24 15.07
N PHE A 210 -4.03 1.05 15.09
CA PHE A 210 -3.65 1.85 13.92
C PHE A 210 -2.18 2.28 14.01
N PRO A 211 -1.23 1.35 13.93
CA PRO A 211 0.16 1.71 14.15
C PRO A 211 0.67 2.65 13.06
N PHE A 212 1.61 3.50 13.43
CA PHE A 212 2.36 4.34 12.48
C PHE A 212 3.83 4.37 12.86
N ALA A 213 4.67 4.74 11.91
CA ALA A 213 6.09 4.95 12.07
C ALA A 213 6.45 6.42 11.92
N VAL A 214 7.55 6.78 12.57
CA VAL A 214 8.20 8.09 12.49
C VAL A 214 9.65 7.87 12.11
N LYS A 215 10.15 8.68 11.15
CA LYS A 215 11.58 8.79 10.90
C LYS A 215 12.17 9.81 11.85
N ALA A 216 12.89 9.34 12.86
CA ALA A 216 13.41 10.16 13.94
C ALA A 216 14.92 10.36 13.82
N TYR A 217 15.36 11.62 13.70
CA TYR A 217 16.76 11.99 13.54
C TYR A 217 17.47 12.10 14.90
N ILE A 218 18.69 11.57 14.93
CA ILE A 218 19.64 11.60 16.05
C ILE A 218 20.71 12.64 15.70
N GLU A 219 20.66 13.78 16.39
CA GLU A 219 21.65 14.85 16.30
C GLU A 219 22.69 14.73 17.44
N ASP A 220 23.82 15.44 17.35
CA ASP A 220 24.95 15.37 18.31
C ASP A 220 24.55 15.63 19.78
N ASP A 221 23.50 16.41 20.00
CA ASP A 221 22.95 16.75 21.32
C ASP A 221 21.80 15.83 21.76
N THR A 222 21.46 14.81 20.97
CA THR A 222 20.42 13.84 21.30
C THR A 222 20.88 12.93 22.44
N LYS A 223 20.10 12.88 23.52
CA LYS A 223 20.39 11.97 24.63
C LYS A 223 19.91 10.55 24.32
N VAL A 224 20.82 9.65 23.99
CA VAL A 224 20.54 8.21 23.76
C VAL A 224 20.89 7.40 25.01
N ILE A 225 19.93 6.64 25.53
CA ILE A 225 20.09 5.78 26.71
C ILE A 225 19.72 4.33 26.33
N GLY A 226 20.69 3.42 26.41
CA GLY A 226 20.52 2.02 26.01
C GLY A 226 20.83 1.76 24.53
N ASP A 227 20.71 0.48 24.14
CA ASP A 227 21.07 -0.02 22.81
C ASP A 227 19.83 -0.08 21.90
N LEU A 228 19.79 0.80 20.89
CA LEU A 228 18.68 0.93 19.95
C LEU A 228 18.70 -0.23 18.95
N LYS A 229 17.96 -1.29 19.27
CA LYS A 229 17.80 -2.47 18.41
C LYS A 229 16.35 -2.69 18.06
N LYS A 230 16.09 -3.18 16.84
CA LYS A 230 14.76 -3.60 16.38
C LYS A 230 14.00 -4.40 17.44
N GLY A 231 12.73 -4.03 17.62
CA GLY A 231 11.79 -4.61 18.58
C GLY A 231 11.92 -4.09 20.02
N LYS A 232 12.94 -3.30 20.35
CA LYS A 232 13.07 -2.73 21.70
C LYS A 232 12.03 -1.65 21.93
N ARG A 233 11.39 -1.70 23.11
CA ARG A 233 10.51 -0.63 23.58
C ARG A 233 11.34 0.57 24.03
N VAL A 234 10.84 1.77 23.72
CA VAL A 234 11.54 3.01 24.02
C VAL A 234 10.60 4.06 24.58
N LYS A 235 11.16 4.97 25.37
CA LYS A 235 10.58 6.27 25.70
C LYS A 235 11.27 7.33 24.87
N VAL A 236 10.52 8.23 24.27
CA VAL A 236 11.07 9.28 23.41
C VAL A 236 10.51 10.65 23.76
N THR A 237 11.34 11.66 23.52
CA THR A 237 10.98 13.08 23.59
C THR A 237 11.51 13.74 22.34
N TYR A 238 10.70 14.56 21.68
CA TYR A 238 11.08 15.29 20.47
C TYR A 238 11.43 16.75 20.79
N LYS A 239 12.24 17.37 19.93
CA LYS A 239 12.59 18.81 20.05
C LYS A 239 11.45 19.72 19.63
N ASP A 240 10.75 19.34 18.56
CA ASP A 240 9.56 20.01 18.07
C ASP A 240 8.47 18.97 17.81
N GLU A 241 7.42 19.06 18.60
CA GLU A 241 6.25 18.19 18.53
C GLU A 241 5.31 18.52 17.36
N ASN A 242 5.51 19.67 16.70
CA ASN A 242 4.73 20.10 15.55
C ASN A 242 5.44 19.83 14.20
N ALA A 243 6.61 19.20 14.23
CA ALA A 243 7.33 18.81 13.03
C ALA A 243 6.55 17.76 12.22
N ASP A 244 6.88 17.66 10.93
CA ASP A 244 6.34 16.61 10.07
C ASP A 244 6.84 15.23 10.55
N PHE A 245 6.00 14.19 10.41
CA PHE A 245 6.31 12.81 10.84
C PHE A 245 7.56 12.25 10.15
N ASP A 246 7.91 12.79 8.99
CA ASP A 246 9.06 12.39 8.19
C ASP A 246 10.36 13.10 8.60
N ASN A 247 10.28 14.07 9.51
CA ASN A 247 11.40 14.92 9.91
C ASN A 247 11.41 15.24 11.41
N MET A 248 11.07 14.25 12.24
CA MET A 248 11.05 14.42 13.68
C MET A 248 12.48 14.40 14.24
N LYS A 249 12.81 15.36 15.10
CA LYS A 249 14.14 15.44 15.76
C LYS A 249 14.05 15.02 17.21
N LEU A 250 14.91 14.10 17.62
CA LEU A 250 14.92 13.60 18.99
C LEU A 250 15.62 14.60 19.93
N GLN A 251 14.98 14.84 21.07
CA GLN A 251 15.63 15.43 22.24
C GLN A 251 16.27 14.31 23.08
N SER A 252 15.54 13.20 23.28
CA SER A 252 16.04 12.02 23.98
C SER A 252 15.31 10.74 23.56
N ILE A 253 16.01 9.62 23.65
CA ILE A 253 15.46 8.27 23.49
C ILE A 253 16.07 7.34 24.54
N GLU A 254 15.23 6.57 25.21
CA GLU A 254 15.61 5.64 26.28
C GLU A 254 14.99 4.27 26.05
N VAL A 255 15.82 3.23 26.00
CA VAL A 255 15.35 1.84 25.94
C VAL A 255 14.75 1.45 27.29
N ILE A 256 13.50 1.00 27.26
CA ILE A 256 12.80 0.49 28.44
C ILE A 256 13.02 -1.02 28.46
N GLU A 257 13.79 -1.50 29.45
CA GLU A 257 13.90 -2.94 29.69
C GLU A 257 12.56 -3.45 30.27
N ASN A 258 12.02 -4.51 29.66
CA ASN A 258 10.87 -5.25 30.21
C ASN A 258 11.33 -6.19 31.31
#